data_AF-A0A8R1ILL4-F1
#
_entry.id   AF-A0A8R1ILL4-F1
#
_cell.length_a   1.000
_cell.length_b   1.000
_cell.length_c   1.000
_cell.angle_alpha   90.00
_cell.angle_beta   90.00
_cell.angle_gamma   90.00
#
_symmetry.space_group_name_H-M   'P 1'
#
loop_
_entity.id
_entity.type
_entity.pdbx_description
1 polymer ?
#
loop_
_entity_poly.entity_id
_entity_poly.type
_entity_poly.pdbx_seq_one_letter_code
_entity_poly.pdbx_strand_id
1 'polypeptide(L)'
;MELSLVIRERVLGGSHSDVHYYLRFRGAVYCDMGQLNKCYDLWKHALELQQTHFAPLHLGTVTTFQSFQETFVMTINDFINQHHQLPGLRVKSSWVKYLFDRICLELERVVKYQGNLLEDTECCGREPCIHATEDGEIQKLVIVAVHLVNIIDRLSLPSMENSAEKDEDLAEKDVKLDVERLLRSCHLKRIPFLHYALEERLHDPESLPKAAVLAQFLECPDVDVNSKDKNGNTPLHIVLQARVPRGSLISLLLRHGAYLLARNDDGVVVWNELKRMHQGVDQERVCTR
;
A
#
# COMPACT_ATOMS: atom_id res chain seq x y z
N MET A 1 -28.16 16.78 2.35
CA MET A 1 -27.66 15.39 2.57
C MET A 1 -26.51 15.33 3.59
N GLU A 2 -25.71 16.39 3.79
CA GLU A 2 -24.68 16.40 4.84
C GLU A 2 -25.25 16.43 6.27
N LEU A 3 -26.42 17.05 6.45
CA LEU A 3 -27.11 17.10 7.74
C LEU A 3 -27.45 15.71 8.30
N SER A 4 -27.77 14.73 7.45
CA SER A 4 -28.08 13.37 7.93
C SER A 4 -26.85 12.64 8.48
N LEU A 5 -25.66 12.93 7.96
CA LEU A 5 -24.40 12.35 8.46
C LEU A 5 -24.09 12.92 9.85
N VAL A 6 -24.21 14.24 10.01
CA VAL A 6 -23.99 14.93 11.30
C VAL A 6 -24.98 14.47 12.36
N ILE A 7 -26.27 14.34 12.00
CA ILE A 7 -27.29 13.84 12.95
C ILE A 7 -26.97 12.40 13.34
N ARG A 8 -26.63 11.54 12.37
CA ARG A 8 -26.33 10.13 12.65
C ARG A 8 -25.12 9.98 13.56
N GLU A 9 -24.05 10.73 13.32
CA GLU A 9 -22.86 10.74 14.18
C GLU A 9 -23.19 11.22 15.59
N ARG A 10 -24.00 12.27 15.74
CA ARG A 10 -24.41 12.77 17.07
C ARG A 10 -25.30 11.79 17.84
N VAL A 11 -26.15 11.04 17.15
CA VAL A 11 -27.11 10.12 17.76
C VAL A 11 -26.47 8.76 18.08
N LEU A 12 -25.72 8.18 17.12
CA LEU A 12 -25.12 6.85 17.27
C LEU A 12 -23.73 6.88 17.92
N GLY A 13 -23.03 8.02 17.86
CA GLY A 13 -21.67 8.17 18.33
C GLY A 13 -20.61 7.72 17.31
N GLY A 14 -19.40 8.26 17.45
CA GLY A 14 -18.27 8.02 16.54
C GLY A 14 -17.69 6.61 16.56
N SER A 15 -18.12 5.74 17.48
CA SER A 15 -17.72 4.33 17.55
C SER A 15 -18.67 3.37 16.84
N HIS A 16 -19.79 3.87 16.29
CA HIS A 16 -20.79 3.01 15.67
C HIS A 16 -20.45 2.72 14.20
N SER A 17 -20.35 1.44 13.83
CA SER A 17 -19.98 0.96 12.48
C SER A 17 -20.73 1.67 11.34
N ASP A 18 -22.06 1.84 11.47
CA ASP A 18 -22.89 2.56 10.50
C ASP A 18 -22.39 3.98 10.19
N VAL A 19 -21.93 4.74 11.20
CA VAL A 19 -21.45 6.11 10.99
C VAL A 19 -20.32 6.11 9.96
N HIS A 20 -19.35 5.23 10.13
CA HIS A 20 -18.22 5.10 9.20
C HIS A 20 -18.66 4.57 7.84
N TYR A 21 -19.56 3.57 7.80
CA TYR A 21 -20.08 3.02 6.55
C TYR A 21 -20.72 4.10 5.68
N TYR A 22 -21.59 4.93 6.25
CA TYR A 22 -22.29 5.97 5.48
C TYR A 22 -21.39 7.15 5.10
N LEU A 23 -20.41 7.51 5.93
CA LEU A 23 -19.37 8.48 5.55
C LEU A 23 -18.58 7.98 4.33
N ARG A 24 -18.15 6.72 4.37
CA ARG A 24 -17.39 6.10 3.26
C ARG A 24 -18.22 5.95 2.00
N PHE A 25 -19.44 5.45 2.11
CA PHE A 25 -20.36 5.33 0.99
C PHE A 25 -20.60 6.69 0.32
N ARG A 26 -20.85 7.74 1.12
CA ARG A 26 -21.06 9.08 0.57
C ARG A 26 -19.81 9.64 -0.09
N GLY A 27 -18.63 9.38 0.47
CA GLY A 27 -17.36 9.75 -0.17
C GLY A 27 -17.17 9.06 -1.52
N ALA A 28 -17.48 7.77 -1.64
CA ALA A 28 -17.44 7.04 -2.91
C ALA A 28 -18.36 7.68 -3.97
N VAL A 29 -19.59 8.05 -3.58
CA VAL A 29 -20.51 8.76 -4.48
C VAL A 29 -19.93 10.11 -4.95
N TYR A 30 -19.22 10.85 -4.09
CA TYR A 30 -18.53 12.06 -4.52
C TYR A 30 -17.33 11.77 -5.44
N CYS A 31 -16.63 10.65 -5.24
CA CYS A 31 -15.57 10.19 -6.11
C CYS A 31 -16.10 9.91 -7.53
N ASP A 32 -17.21 9.18 -7.65
CA ASP A 32 -17.86 8.87 -8.94
C ASP A 32 -18.34 10.14 -9.67
N MET A 33 -18.65 11.21 -8.92
CA MET A 33 -19.00 12.52 -9.45
C MET A 33 -17.78 13.40 -9.79
N GLY A 34 -16.55 12.90 -9.62
CA GLY A 34 -15.31 13.66 -9.82
C GLY A 34 -15.01 14.70 -8.72
N GLN A 35 -15.77 14.73 -7.63
CA GLN A 35 -15.60 15.67 -6.51
C GLN A 35 -14.61 15.14 -5.47
N LEU A 36 -13.35 14.98 -5.86
CA LEU A 36 -12.32 14.34 -5.04
C LEU A 36 -12.06 15.02 -3.69
N ASN A 37 -12.11 16.35 -3.62
CA ASN A 37 -11.92 17.06 -2.34
C ASN A 37 -12.97 16.61 -1.29
N LYS A 38 -14.25 16.52 -1.68
CA LYS A 38 -15.33 16.09 -0.77
C LYS A 38 -15.25 14.61 -0.43
N CYS A 39 -14.85 13.77 -1.39
CA CYS A 39 -14.56 12.36 -1.14
C CYS A 39 -13.47 12.24 -0.06
N TYR A 40 -12.35 12.93 -0.28
CA TYR A 40 -11.22 12.97 0.65
C TYR A 40 -11.62 13.42 2.05
N ASP A 41 -12.36 14.53 2.18
CA ASP A 41 -12.75 15.06 3.48
C ASP A 41 -13.65 14.08 4.26
N LEU A 42 -14.60 13.42 3.59
CA LEU A 42 -15.48 12.44 4.22
C LEU A 42 -14.74 11.17 4.64
N TRP A 43 -13.87 10.64 3.77
CA TRP A 43 -13.08 9.46 4.09
C TRP A 43 -12.03 9.76 5.15
N LYS A 44 -11.46 10.97 5.16
CA LYS A 44 -10.55 11.45 6.20
C LYS A 44 -11.25 11.46 7.56
N HIS A 45 -12.46 12.03 7.63
CA HIS A 45 -13.26 12.04 8.86
C HIS A 45 -13.62 10.61 9.31
N ALA A 46 -14.02 9.75 8.38
CA ALA A 46 -14.29 8.34 8.68
C ALA A 46 -13.07 7.64 9.28
N LEU A 47 -11.88 7.84 8.69
CA LEU A 47 -10.62 7.26 9.15
C LEU A 47 -10.20 7.80 10.52
N GLU A 48 -10.43 9.09 10.76
CA GLU A 48 -10.19 9.73 12.06
C GLU A 48 -11.02 9.08 13.17
N LEU A 49 -12.32 8.91 12.94
CA LEU A 49 -13.22 8.24 13.87
C LEU A 49 -12.81 6.79 14.09
N GLN A 50 -12.50 6.05 13.02
CA GLN A 50 -12.08 4.65 13.08
C GLN A 50 -10.83 4.46 13.94
N GLN A 51 -9.76 5.25 13.71
CA GLN A 51 -8.53 5.13 14.48
C GLN A 51 -8.64 5.69 15.91
N THR A 52 -9.69 6.47 16.20
CA THR A 52 -9.97 6.96 17.55
C THR A 52 -10.74 5.93 18.37
N HIS A 53 -11.69 5.23 17.75
CA HIS A 53 -12.66 4.40 18.46
C HIS A 53 -12.46 2.89 18.34
N PHE A 54 -11.89 2.40 17.24
CA PHE A 54 -11.70 0.96 17.05
C PHE A 54 -10.33 0.49 17.51
N ALA A 55 -10.21 -0.79 17.86
CA ALA A 55 -8.92 -1.45 17.99
C ALA A 55 -8.09 -1.32 16.68
N PRO A 56 -6.75 -1.34 16.77
CA PRO A 56 -5.93 -1.32 15.58
C PRO A 56 -6.17 -2.56 14.70
N LEU A 57 -5.99 -2.40 13.39
CA LEU A 57 -6.29 -3.42 12.35
C LEU A 57 -7.77 -3.81 12.21
N HIS A 58 -8.70 -3.06 12.81
CA HIS A 58 -10.13 -3.25 12.54
C HIS A 58 -10.40 -3.23 11.03
N LEU A 59 -11.22 -4.17 10.52
CA LEU A 59 -11.43 -4.36 9.07
C LEU A 59 -11.92 -3.08 8.40
N GLY A 60 -12.84 -2.38 9.06
CA GLY A 60 -13.32 -1.07 8.62
C GLY A 60 -12.21 -0.04 8.38
N THR A 61 -11.15 -0.04 9.20
CA THR A 61 -10.02 0.89 9.08
C THR A 61 -9.12 0.50 7.91
N VAL A 62 -8.74 -0.78 7.82
CA VAL A 62 -7.85 -1.30 6.76
C VAL A 62 -8.48 -1.11 5.39
N THR A 63 -9.77 -1.42 5.26
CA THR A 63 -10.50 -1.21 4.00
C THR A 63 -10.61 0.26 3.64
N THR A 64 -10.60 1.21 4.60
CA THR A 64 -10.59 2.66 4.28
C THR A 64 -9.28 3.06 3.64
N PHE A 65 -8.15 2.56 4.18
CA PHE A 65 -6.84 2.76 3.57
C PHE A 65 -6.77 2.21 2.14
N GLN A 66 -7.31 1.02 1.91
CA GLN A 66 -7.38 0.42 0.57
C GLN A 66 -8.22 1.26 -0.40
N SER A 67 -9.40 1.74 0.02
CA SER A 67 -10.23 2.60 -0.83
C SER A 67 -9.50 3.88 -1.23
N PHE A 68 -8.81 4.54 -0.30
CA PHE A 68 -7.98 5.69 -0.65
C PHE A 68 -6.89 5.34 -1.68
N GLN A 69 -6.18 4.24 -1.45
CA GLN A 69 -5.09 3.79 -2.31
C GLN A 69 -5.57 3.48 -3.72
N GLU A 70 -6.67 2.73 -3.85
CA GLU A 70 -7.28 2.40 -5.15
C GLU A 70 -7.73 3.67 -5.87
N THR A 71 -8.43 4.58 -5.18
CA THR A 71 -8.86 5.85 -5.77
C THR A 71 -7.69 6.72 -6.21
N PHE A 72 -6.61 6.81 -5.44
CA PHE A 72 -5.44 7.60 -5.82
C PHE A 72 -4.74 7.00 -7.05
N VAL A 73 -4.57 5.67 -7.10
CA VAL A 73 -3.97 5.00 -8.27
C VAL A 73 -4.85 5.19 -9.51
N MET A 74 -6.15 4.92 -9.41
CA MET A 74 -7.10 5.10 -10.52
C MET A 74 -7.10 6.55 -11.01
N THR A 75 -7.19 7.53 -10.10
CA THR A 75 -7.20 8.94 -10.44
C THR A 75 -5.93 9.36 -11.18
N ILE A 76 -4.76 8.91 -10.73
CA ILE A 76 -3.49 9.27 -11.39
C ILE A 76 -3.42 8.64 -12.78
N ASN A 77 -3.85 7.39 -12.94
CA ASN A 77 -3.88 6.72 -14.23
C ASN A 77 -4.90 7.39 -15.19
N ASP A 78 -6.09 7.74 -14.70
CA ASP A 78 -7.12 8.42 -15.48
C ASP A 78 -6.71 9.84 -15.86
N PHE A 79 -6.05 10.57 -14.94
CA PHE A 79 -5.45 11.86 -15.24
C PHE A 79 -4.46 11.71 -16.40
N ILE A 80 -3.50 10.77 -16.30
CA ILE A 80 -2.51 10.46 -17.37
C ILE A 80 -3.19 10.19 -18.72
N ASN A 81 -4.28 9.43 -18.72
CA ASN A 81 -4.96 9.02 -19.95
C ASN A 81 -5.92 10.08 -20.51
N GLN A 82 -6.47 10.98 -19.67
CA GLN A 82 -7.60 11.85 -20.03
C GLN A 82 -7.46 13.31 -19.55
N HIS A 83 -6.24 13.82 -19.33
CA HIS A 83 -5.96 15.18 -18.83
C HIS A 83 -6.79 16.31 -19.48
N HIS A 84 -7.14 16.19 -20.77
CA HIS A 84 -7.88 17.20 -21.52
C HIS A 84 -9.38 17.28 -21.18
N GLN A 85 -9.96 16.20 -20.61
CA GLN A 85 -11.40 16.11 -20.35
C GLN A 85 -11.78 16.45 -18.90
N LEU A 86 -10.88 16.27 -17.93
CA LEU A 86 -11.16 16.40 -16.49
C LEU A 86 -10.04 17.13 -15.72
N PRO A 87 -9.86 18.44 -15.94
CA PRO A 87 -8.78 19.21 -15.31
C PRO A 87 -8.88 19.32 -13.77
N GLY A 88 -10.06 19.07 -13.18
CA GLY A 88 -10.27 19.12 -11.73
C GLY A 88 -9.94 17.82 -10.97
N LEU A 89 -9.58 16.75 -11.68
CA LEU A 89 -9.34 15.44 -11.10
C LEU A 89 -7.86 15.27 -10.70
N ARG A 90 -7.45 15.91 -9.60
CA ARG A 90 -6.05 15.91 -9.14
C ARG A 90 -5.92 15.42 -7.70
N VAL A 91 -5.09 14.40 -7.50
CA VAL A 91 -4.63 13.98 -6.16
C VAL A 91 -3.55 14.96 -5.68
N LYS A 92 -3.69 15.44 -4.45
CA LYS A 92 -2.74 16.36 -3.82
C LYS A 92 -1.65 15.60 -3.06
N SER A 93 -0.42 16.09 -3.09
CA SER A 93 0.71 15.48 -2.38
C SER A 93 0.48 15.48 -0.86
N SER A 94 -0.21 16.51 -0.36
CA SER A 94 -0.64 16.63 1.03
C SER A 94 -1.60 15.51 1.48
N TRP A 95 -2.46 15.02 0.59
CA TRP A 95 -3.39 13.91 0.88
C TRP A 95 -2.66 12.59 1.04
N VAL A 96 -1.71 12.33 0.14
CA VAL A 96 -0.87 11.13 0.15
C VAL A 96 -0.03 11.09 1.42
N LYS A 97 0.60 12.22 1.79
CA LYS A 97 1.33 12.35 3.05
C LYS A 97 0.45 12.13 4.27
N TYR A 98 -0.70 12.77 4.32
CA TYR A 98 -1.64 12.56 5.42
C TYR A 98 -1.95 11.08 5.59
N LEU A 99 -2.34 10.40 4.51
CA LEU A 99 -2.69 8.98 4.56
C LEU A 99 -1.51 8.10 5.00
N PHE A 100 -0.31 8.37 4.50
CA PHE A 100 0.91 7.67 4.91
C PHE A 100 1.18 7.84 6.42
N ASP A 101 1.04 9.06 6.94
CA ASP A 101 1.21 9.36 8.37
C ASP A 101 0.15 8.62 9.22
N ARG A 102 -1.07 8.44 8.70
CA ARG A 102 -2.14 7.66 9.35
C ARG A 102 -1.86 6.15 9.35
N ILE A 103 -1.21 5.61 8.32
CA ILE A 103 -0.77 4.20 8.30
C ILE A 103 0.34 3.97 9.32
N CYS A 104 1.32 4.89 9.39
CA CYS A 104 2.36 4.83 10.41
C CYS A 104 1.76 4.84 11.82
N LEU A 105 0.78 5.73 12.06
CA LEU A 105 0.04 5.76 13.33
C LEU A 105 -0.67 4.43 13.60
N GLU A 106 -1.28 3.80 12.60
CA GLU A 106 -1.97 2.52 12.77
C GLU A 106 -1.00 1.41 13.20
N LEU A 107 0.16 1.31 12.56
CA LEU A 107 1.19 0.34 12.93
C LEU A 107 1.79 0.62 14.32
N GLU A 108 1.98 1.89 14.68
CA GLU A 108 2.38 2.27 16.03
C GLU A 108 1.34 1.87 17.09
N ARG A 109 0.04 1.96 16.75
CA ARG A 109 -1.04 1.46 17.61
C ARG A 109 -0.94 -0.06 17.75
N VAL A 110 -0.71 -0.81 16.67
CA VAL A 110 -0.48 -2.27 16.72
C VAL A 110 0.69 -2.64 17.65
N VAL A 111 1.77 -1.87 17.65
CA VAL A 111 2.92 -2.12 18.54
C VAL A 111 2.57 -1.91 20.01
N LYS A 112 1.74 -0.92 20.32
CA LYS A 112 1.40 -0.51 21.70
C LYS A 112 0.19 -1.22 22.28
N TYR A 113 -0.69 -1.74 21.43
CA TYR A 113 -1.99 -2.26 21.83
C TYR A 113 -1.85 -3.58 22.59
N GLN A 114 -2.53 -3.67 23.73
CA GLN A 114 -2.48 -4.83 24.63
C GLN A 114 -3.78 -5.65 24.62
N GLY A 115 -4.80 -5.21 23.88
CA GLY A 115 -6.08 -5.92 23.72
C GLY A 115 -6.06 -6.91 22.56
N ASN A 116 -7.23 -7.49 22.27
CA ASN A 116 -7.39 -8.40 21.14
C ASN A 116 -7.40 -7.61 19.83
N LEU A 117 -6.58 -8.03 18.86
CA LEU A 117 -6.66 -7.51 17.50
C LEU A 117 -7.86 -8.15 16.77
N LEU A 118 -8.35 -7.49 15.72
CA LEU A 118 -9.42 -8.00 14.83
C LEU A 118 -10.77 -8.24 15.55
N GLU A 119 -11.15 -7.32 16.46
CA GLU A 119 -12.37 -7.42 17.29
C GLU A 119 -13.69 -7.61 16.51
N ASP A 120 -13.72 -7.22 15.22
CA ASP A 120 -14.90 -7.25 14.35
C ASP A 120 -14.97 -8.48 13.42
N THR A 121 -14.06 -9.44 13.58
CA THR A 121 -13.98 -10.62 12.72
C THR A 121 -14.59 -11.84 13.40
N GLU A 122 -15.82 -12.21 13.00
CA GLU A 122 -16.41 -13.47 13.43
C GLU A 122 -15.72 -14.64 12.72
N CYS A 123 -14.96 -15.45 13.46
CA CYS A 123 -14.39 -16.68 12.92
C CYS A 123 -15.52 -17.66 12.60
N CYS A 124 -15.79 -17.92 11.32
CA CYS A 124 -16.86 -18.82 10.88
C CYS A 124 -16.66 -20.31 11.24
N GLY A 125 -15.65 -20.65 12.05
CA GLY A 125 -15.45 -21.98 12.62
C GLY A 125 -15.04 -23.08 11.64
N ARG A 126 -14.45 -22.74 10.48
CA ARG A 126 -14.00 -23.69 9.46
C ARG A 126 -12.52 -23.53 9.14
N GLU A 127 -11.78 -24.63 9.09
CA GLU A 127 -10.43 -24.68 8.52
C GLU A 127 -10.50 -25.16 7.04
N PRO A 128 -9.77 -24.56 6.09
CA PRO A 128 -9.01 -23.31 6.13
C PRO A 128 -9.87 -22.13 5.64
N CYS A 129 -10.15 -21.15 6.50
CA CYS A 129 -10.92 -19.95 6.13
C CYS A 129 -10.00 -18.75 5.80
N ILE A 130 -10.35 -17.98 4.77
CA ILE A 130 -9.65 -16.76 4.32
C ILE A 130 -10.10 -15.54 5.17
N HIS A 131 -10.29 -15.71 6.48
CA HIS A 131 -10.62 -14.56 7.33
C HIS A 131 -9.41 -13.62 7.46
N ALA A 132 -9.67 -12.38 7.84
CA ALA A 132 -8.63 -11.42 8.21
C ALA A 132 -7.73 -12.04 9.29
N THR A 133 -6.44 -12.12 8.99
CA THR A 133 -5.39 -12.52 9.95
C THR A 133 -4.60 -11.28 10.31
N GLU A 134 -3.97 -11.25 11.49
CA GLU A 134 -3.15 -10.10 11.89
C GLU A 134 -2.08 -9.82 10.84
N ASP A 135 -1.37 -10.86 10.41
CA ASP A 135 -0.35 -10.77 9.38
C ASP A 135 -0.92 -10.30 8.03
N GLY A 136 -2.10 -10.80 7.63
CA GLY A 136 -2.75 -10.41 6.39
C GLY A 136 -3.21 -8.95 6.38
N GLU A 137 -3.76 -8.45 7.50
CA GLU A 137 -4.16 -7.03 7.60
C GLU A 137 -2.93 -6.11 7.67
N ILE A 138 -1.88 -6.51 8.39
CA ILE A 138 -0.59 -5.79 8.40
C ILE A 138 0.01 -5.75 6.98
N GLN A 139 0.02 -6.89 6.28
CA GLN A 139 0.51 -6.99 4.91
C GLN A 139 -0.25 -6.02 3.99
N LYS A 140 -1.58 -5.92 4.11
CA LYS A 140 -2.37 -4.93 3.37
C LYS A 140 -1.94 -3.50 3.66
N LEU A 141 -1.74 -3.13 4.93
CA LEU A 141 -1.27 -1.79 5.30
C LEU A 141 0.12 -1.47 4.75
N VAL A 142 1.05 -2.43 4.81
CA VAL A 142 2.40 -2.29 4.25
C VAL A 142 2.33 -2.05 2.74
N ILE A 143 1.54 -2.84 2.02
CA ILE A 143 1.37 -2.70 0.58
C ILE A 143 0.78 -1.33 0.23
N VAL A 144 -0.25 -0.89 0.97
CA VAL A 144 -0.79 0.46 0.79
C VAL A 144 0.29 1.52 1.00
N ALA A 145 1.10 1.42 2.06
CA ALA A 145 2.18 2.38 2.31
C ALA A 145 3.20 2.42 1.16
N VAL A 146 3.61 1.27 0.63
CA VAL A 146 4.52 1.17 -0.53
C VAL A 146 3.90 1.82 -1.77
N HIS A 147 2.61 1.61 -2.02
CA HIS A 147 1.90 2.25 -3.12
C HIS A 147 1.85 3.76 -2.96
N LEU A 148 1.68 4.29 -1.75
CA LEU A 148 1.71 5.74 -1.49
C LEU A 148 3.08 6.36 -1.76
N VAL A 149 4.17 5.65 -1.45
CA VAL A 149 5.54 6.09 -1.83
C VAL A 149 5.72 6.08 -3.35
N ASN A 150 5.16 5.09 -4.05
CA ASN A 150 5.15 5.10 -5.52
C ASN A 150 4.33 6.25 -6.09
N ILE A 151 3.21 6.60 -5.45
CA ILE A 151 2.38 7.73 -5.85
C ILE A 151 3.13 9.05 -5.66
N ILE A 152 3.79 9.28 -4.52
CA ILE A 152 4.51 10.54 -4.27
C ILE A 152 5.65 10.73 -5.29
N ASP A 153 6.37 9.66 -5.60
CA ASP A 153 7.43 9.64 -6.62
C ASP A 153 6.86 10.01 -8.00
N ARG A 154 5.70 9.44 -8.39
CA ARG A 154 5.00 9.80 -9.64
C ARG A 154 4.55 11.26 -9.67
N LEU A 155 4.03 11.79 -8.57
CA LEU A 155 3.55 13.18 -8.48
C LEU A 155 4.69 14.20 -8.58
N SER A 156 5.91 13.82 -8.20
CA SER A 156 7.11 14.66 -8.27
C SER A 156 7.74 14.77 -9.67
N LEU A 157 7.20 14.08 -10.69
CA LEU A 157 7.77 14.09 -12.04
C LEU A 157 7.37 15.36 -12.84
N PRO A 158 8.33 16.03 -13.53
CA PRO A 158 8.09 17.29 -14.25
C PRO A 158 6.99 17.25 -15.32
N SER A 159 6.68 16.06 -15.86
CA SER A 159 5.60 15.89 -16.84
C SER A 159 4.21 16.22 -16.29
N MET A 160 4.01 16.17 -14.97
CA MET A 160 2.76 16.58 -14.31
C MET A 160 2.71 18.08 -13.97
N GLU A 161 3.85 18.76 -13.97
CA GLU A 161 3.96 20.20 -13.68
C GLU A 161 3.70 21.05 -14.93
N ASN A 162 4.04 20.55 -16.12
CA ASN A 162 3.92 21.31 -17.38
C ASN A 162 2.46 21.56 -17.85
N SER A 163 1.45 20.93 -17.24
CA SER A 163 0.04 21.30 -17.45
C SER A 163 -0.47 22.37 -16.49
N ALA A 164 0.37 22.84 -15.56
CA ALA A 164 -0.02 23.67 -14.41
C ALA A 164 0.23 25.17 -14.62
N GLU A 165 0.24 25.68 -15.85
CA GLU A 165 0.50 27.11 -16.12
C GLU A 165 -0.64 28.08 -15.71
N LYS A 166 -1.65 27.69 -14.90
CA LYS A 166 -2.78 28.60 -14.58
C LYS A 166 -3.34 28.64 -13.16
N ASP A 167 -2.73 28.01 -12.16
CA ASP A 167 -3.17 28.18 -10.76
C ASP A 167 -2.01 28.63 -9.87
N GLU A 168 -1.96 29.94 -9.58
CA GLU A 168 -0.93 30.63 -8.77
C GLU A 168 -0.90 30.22 -7.28
N ASP A 169 -1.79 29.33 -6.81
CA ASP A 169 -1.96 28.98 -5.39
C ASP A 169 -1.38 27.62 -4.95
N LEU A 170 -0.76 26.84 -5.86
CA LEU A 170 -0.38 25.45 -5.57
C LEU A 170 1.09 25.12 -5.86
N ALA A 171 2.01 25.97 -5.41
CA ALA A 171 3.40 25.55 -5.16
C ALA A 171 3.41 24.56 -3.97
N GLU A 172 2.92 23.33 -4.17
CA GLU A 172 3.10 22.25 -3.21
C GLU A 172 4.61 21.97 -3.10
N LYS A 173 5.22 22.42 -2.00
CA LYS A 173 6.61 22.09 -1.65
C LYS A 173 6.82 20.59 -1.73
N ASP A 174 8.01 20.15 -2.16
CA ASP A 174 8.45 18.76 -2.15
C ASP A 174 8.02 18.05 -0.86
N VAL A 175 6.98 17.23 -0.95
CA VAL A 175 6.42 16.51 0.19
C VAL A 175 7.19 15.21 0.33
N LYS A 176 8.09 15.15 1.31
CA LYS A 176 8.82 13.92 1.65
C LYS A 176 8.02 13.06 2.64
N LEU A 177 7.91 11.76 2.35
CA LEU A 177 7.32 10.77 3.26
C LEU A 177 8.36 10.24 4.25
N ASP A 178 7.95 10.02 5.49
CA ASP A 178 8.82 9.53 6.57
C ASP A 178 8.90 8.00 6.56
N VAL A 179 9.66 7.48 5.60
CA VAL A 179 9.87 6.04 5.41
C VAL A 179 10.53 5.38 6.64
N GLU A 180 11.41 6.11 7.33
CA GLU A 180 12.08 5.60 8.55
C GLU A 180 11.08 5.33 9.67
N ARG A 181 10.07 6.21 9.86
CA ARG A 181 8.99 5.99 10.85
C ARG A 181 8.20 4.71 10.57
N LEU A 182 7.91 4.44 9.29
CA LEU A 182 7.23 3.21 8.88
C LEU A 182 8.08 1.99 9.23
N LEU A 183 9.35 1.99 8.80
CA LEU A 183 10.27 0.87 8.99
C LEU A 183 10.56 0.58 10.46
N ARG A 184 10.67 1.62 11.30
CA ARG A 184 10.83 1.45 12.75
C ARG A 184 9.66 0.68 13.36
N SER A 185 8.43 1.01 12.95
CA SER A 185 7.22 0.31 13.44
C SER A 185 7.20 -1.14 12.97
N CYS A 186 7.60 -1.39 11.71
CA CYS A 186 7.77 -2.73 11.17
C CYS A 186 8.80 -3.54 11.95
N HIS A 187 9.96 -2.95 12.27
CA HIS A 187 11.02 -3.60 13.02
C HIS A 187 10.56 -3.97 14.44
N LEU A 188 9.90 -3.05 15.15
CA LEU A 188 9.39 -3.29 16.50
C LEU A 188 8.38 -4.45 16.58
N LYS A 189 7.52 -4.59 15.56
CA LYS A 189 6.54 -5.70 15.47
C LYS A 189 7.11 -6.96 14.79
N ARG A 190 8.38 -6.94 14.36
CA ARG A 190 9.04 -8.02 13.58
C ARG A 190 8.31 -8.37 12.28
N ILE A 191 7.80 -7.35 11.60
CA ILE A 191 7.12 -7.48 10.31
C ILE A 191 8.18 -7.74 9.23
N PRO A 192 8.04 -8.81 8.41
CA PRO A 192 8.93 -9.07 7.27
C PRO A 192 8.60 -8.11 6.12
N PHE A 193 8.96 -6.83 6.29
CA PHE A 193 8.56 -5.72 5.42
C PHE A 193 8.87 -5.97 3.94
N LEU A 194 10.09 -6.41 3.62
CA LEU A 194 10.50 -6.65 2.24
C LEU A 194 9.70 -7.77 1.58
N HIS A 195 9.35 -8.82 2.31
CA HIS A 195 8.52 -9.90 1.79
C HIS A 195 7.13 -9.39 1.41
N TYR A 196 6.49 -8.64 2.31
CA TYR A 196 5.18 -8.05 2.03
C TYR A 196 5.21 -7.01 0.91
N ALA A 197 6.27 -6.21 0.83
CA ALA A 197 6.44 -5.19 -0.21
C ALA A 197 6.68 -5.79 -1.61
N LEU A 198 7.20 -7.02 -1.70
CA LEU A 198 7.63 -7.65 -2.95
C LEU A 198 6.71 -8.80 -3.40
N GLU A 199 5.62 -9.05 -2.70
CA GLU A 199 4.67 -10.09 -3.04
C GLU A 199 3.70 -9.63 -4.14
N GLU A 200 3.69 -10.33 -5.28
CA GLU A 200 2.77 -10.02 -6.39
C GLU A 200 1.35 -10.52 -6.07
N ARG A 201 0.35 -9.65 -6.25
CA ARG A 201 -1.06 -10.02 -6.11
C ARG A 201 -1.65 -10.51 -7.43
N LEU A 202 -2.41 -11.61 -7.37
CA LEU A 202 -2.99 -12.31 -8.52
C LEU A 202 -3.94 -11.47 -9.43
N HIS A 203 -4.29 -10.24 -9.02
CA HIS A 203 -5.22 -9.37 -9.75
C HIS A 203 -4.68 -7.95 -10.00
N ASP A 204 -3.43 -7.65 -9.62
CA ASP A 204 -2.82 -6.33 -9.86
C ASP A 204 -1.38 -6.47 -10.38
N PRO A 205 -1.16 -6.41 -11.71
CA PRO A 205 0.17 -6.53 -12.30
C PRO A 205 1.08 -5.33 -11.99
N GLU A 206 0.53 -4.21 -11.48
CA GLU A 206 1.31 -3.05 -11.01
C GLU A 206 1.66 -3.13 -9.51
N SER A 207 1.27 -4.22 -8.81
CA SER A 207 1.45 -4.36 -7.36
C SER A 207 2.89 -4.26 -6.86
N LEU A 208 3.89 -4.72 -7.62
CA LEU A 208 5.27 -4.61 -7.16
C LEU A 208 5.76 -3.14 -7.20
N PRO A 209 6.61 -2.72 -6.26
CA PRO A 209 7.17 -1.38 -6.26
C PRO A 209 8.04 -1.12 -7.50
N LYS A 210 8.21 0.17 -7.83
CA LYS A 210 9.25 0.59 -8.77
C LYS A 210 10.63 0.42 -8.13
N ALA A 211 11.65 0.25 -8.96
CA ALA A 211 13.03 0.13 -8.48
C ALA A 211 13.49 1.37 -7.68
N ALA A 212 13.08 2.57 -8.07
CA ALA A 212 13.39 3.80 -7.32
C ALA A 212 12.79 3.79 -5.91
N VAL A 213 11.54 3.34 -5.78
CA VAL A 213 10.85 3.20 -4.49
C VAL A 213 11.52 2.14 -3.62
N LEU A 214 11.86 0.98 -4.19
CA LEU A 214 12.59 -0.06 -3.46
C LEU A 214 13.96 0.43 -3.00
N ALA A 215 14.68 1.21 -3.81
CA ALA A 215 15.97 1.78 -3.44
C ALA A 215 15.89 2.67 -2.19
N GLN A 216 14.85 3.52 -2.10
CA GLN A 216 14.63 4.36 -0.92
C GLN A 216 14.47 3.53 0.37
N PHE A 217 13.80 2.37 0.30
CA PHE A 217 13.69 1.47 1.45
C PHE A 217 15.02 0.77 1.77
N LEU A 218 15.76 0.33 0.75
CA LEU A 218 17.03 -0.39 0.91
C LEU A 218 18.20 0.49 1.40
N GLU A 219 18.08 1.82 1.26
CA GLU A 219 19.02 2.78 1.82
C GLU A 219 18.87 2.93 3.35
N CYS A 220 17.76 2.48 3.92
CA CYS A 220 17.52 2.56 5.36
C CYS A 220 18.29 1.44 6.11
N PRO A 221 18.98 1.77 7.21
CA PRO A 221 19.83 0.80 7.93
C PRO A 221 19.05 -0.33 8.60
N ASP A 222 17.76 -0.13 8.89
CA ASP A 222 16.90 -1.11 9.55
C ASP A 222 16.41 -2.24 8.62
N VAL A 223 16.73 -2.17 7.31
CA VAL A 223 16.24 -3.10 6.29
C VAL A 223 17.28 -4.16 5.95
N ASP A 224 17.03 -5.40 6.37
CA ASP A 224 17.86 -6.55 6.00
C ASP A 224 17.37 -7.22 4.71
N VAL A 225 18.16 -7.07 3.65
CA VAL A 225 17.96 -7.65 2.30
C VAL A 225 17.93 -9.18 2.31
N ASN A 226 18.54 -9.80 3.30
CA ASN A 226 18.66 -11.25 3.41
C ASN A 226 17.77 -11.85 4.52
N SER A 227 16.87 -11.04 5.09
CA SER A 227 15.89 -11.51 6.06
C SER A 227 15.07 -12.69 5.53
N LYS A 228 14.64 -13.58 6.42
CA LYS A 228 13.83 -14.75 6.06
C LYS A 228 12.40 -14.61 6.59
N ASP A 229 11.41 -14.99 5.78
CA ASP A 229 10.02 -15.10 6.24
C ASP A 229 9.79 -16.42 7.00
N LYS A 230 8.52 -16.71 7.31
CA LYS A 230 8.08 -17.94 7.99
C LYS A 230 8.37 -19.22 7.22
N ASN A 231 8.62 -19.14 5.92
CA ASN A 231 8.90 -20.26 5.03
C ASN A 231 10.41 -20.33 4.66
N GLY A 232 11.24 -19.52 5.33
CA GLY A 232 12.66 -19.42 5.06
C GLY A 232 13.01 -18.70 3.76
N ASN A 233 12.04 -18.11 3.05
CA ASN A 233 12.26 -17.37 1.81
C ASN A 233 12.96 -16.06 2.14
N THR A 234 13.93 -15.69 1.31
CA THR A 234 14.50 -14.33 1.31
C THR A 234 13.67 -13.41 0.39
N PRO A 235 13.78 -12.08 0.50
CA PRO A 235 13.15 -11.14 -0.42
C PRO A 235 13.39 -11.48 -1.90
N LEU A 236 14.57 -12.01 -2.21
CA LEU A 236 14.93 -12.43 -3.55
C LEU A 236 14.16 -13.68 -4.01
N HIS A 237 13.79 -14.60 -3.11
CA HIS A 237 12.89 -15.72 -3.46
C HIS A 237 11.51 -15.19 -3.84
N ILE A 238 10.95 -14.25 -3.07
CA ILE A 238 9.61 -13.69 -3.31
C ILE A 238 9.52 -13.05 -4.70
N VAL A 239 10.51 -12.21 -5.07
CA VAL A 239 10.54 -11.56 -6.39
C VAL A 239 10.65 -12.57 -7.54
N LEU A 240 11.35 -13.69 -7.33
CA LEU A 240 11.51 -14.73 -8.34
C LEU A 240 10.29 -15.65 -8.48
N GLN A 241 9.48 -15.75 -7.43
CA GLN A 241 8.22 -16.48 -7.43
C GLN A 241 7.06 -15.68 -8.05
N ALA A 242 7.24 -14.37 -8.25
CA ALA A 242 6.32 -13.54 -9.00
C ALA A 242 6.07 -14.11 -10.41
N ARG A 243 4.84 -13.96 -10.91
CA ARG A 243 4.44 -14.34 -12.27
C ARG A 243 5.27 -13.61 -13.31
N VAL A 244 5.58 -12.33 -13.07
CA VAL A 244 6.44 -11.51 -13.93
C VAL A 244 7.60 -10.95 -13.12
N PRO A 245 8.71 -11.71 -12.98
CA PRO A 245 9.86 -11.28 -12.18
C PRO A 245 10.53 -10.06 -12.81
N ARG A 246 10.55 -8.95 -12.06
CA ARG A 246 11.11 -7.68 -12.53
C ARG A 246 12.63 -7.68 -12.37
N GLY A 247 13.33 -7.78 -13.51
CA GLY A 247 14.80 -7.76 -13.55
C GLY A 247 15.43 -6.55 -12.86
N SER A 248 14.77 -5.38 -12.87
CA SER A 248 15.21 -4.20 -12.15
C SER A 248 15.24 -4.40 -10.63
N LEU A 249 14.19 -4.98 -10.04
CA LEU A 249 14.14 -5.29 -8.60
C LEU A 249 15.17 -6.37 -8.22
N ILE A 250 15.32 -7.41 -9.04
CA ILE A 250 16.33 -8.46 -8.86
C ILE A 250 17.74 -7.85 -8.84
N SER A 251 18.05 -7.02 -9.86
CA SER A 251 19.36 -6.38 -9.97
C SER A 251 19.65 -5.46 -8.78
N LEU A 252 18.63 -4.78 -8.26
CA LEU A 252 18.77 -3.89 -7.12
C LEU A 252 19.04 -4.68 -5.83
N LEU A 253 18.27 -5.73 -5.56
CA LEU A 253 18.50 -6.61 -4.40
C LEU A 253 19.92 -7.21 -4.42
N LEU A 254 20.39 -7.66 -5.58
CA LEU A 254 21.75 -8.18 -5.75
C LEU A 254 22.83 -7.13 -5.49
N ARG A 255 22.63 -5.89 -5.97
CA ARG A 255 23.55 -4.76 -5.70
C ARG A 255 23.64 -4.43 -4.21
N HIS A 256 22.54 -4.58 -3.47
CA HIS A 256 22.51 -4.40 -2.01
C HIS A 256 22.89 -5.67 -1.22
N GLY A 257 23.47 -6.69 -1.88
CA GLY A 257 24.08 -7.83 -1.20
C GLY A 257 23.15 -9.03 -0.95
N ALA A 258 22.09 -9.19 -1.73
CA ALA A 258 21.24 -10.38 -1.64
C ALA A 258 22.01 -11.68 -1.97
N TYR A 259 21.83 -12.71 -1.15
CA TYR A 259 22.53 -13.98 -1.30
C TYR A 259 21.92 -14.86 -2.40
N LEU A 260 22.71 -15.14 -3.44
CA LEU A 260 22.36 -16.04 -4.55
C LEU A 260 22.24 -17.51 -4.15
N LEU A 261 22.88 -17.91 -3.05
CA LEU A 261 22.89 -19.28 -2.56
C LEU A 261 22.00 -19.46 -1.32
N ALA A 262 21.15 -18.48 -1.01
CA ALA A 262 20.17 -18.65 0.06
C ALA A 262 19.21 -19.79 -0.28
N ARG A 263 18.89 -20.58 0.74
CA ARG A 263 17.99 -21.74 0.68
C ARG A 263 16.80 -21.51 1.61
N ASN A 264 15.59 -21.72 1.09
CA ASN A 264 14.36 -21.70 1.87
C ASN A 264 14.08 -23.06 2.53
N ASP A 265 12.97 -23.17 3.26
CA ASP A 265 12.65 -24.38 4.04
C ASP A 265 12.23 -25.55 3.14
N ASP A 266 11.67 -25.27 1.96
CA ASP A 266 11.39 -26.26 0.90
C ASP A 266 12.66 -26.78 0.21
N GLY A 267 13.82 -26.21 0.53
CA GLY A 267 15.10 -26.52 -0.08
C GLY A 267 15.33 -25.94 -1.46
N VAL A 268 14.47 -25.01 -1.89
CA VAL A 268 14.66 -24.20 -3.08
C VAL A 268 15.81 -23.22 -2.80
N VAL A 269 16.72 -23.11 -3.78
CA VAL A 269 17.84 -22.17 -3.76
C VAL A 269 17.57 -21.06 -4.76
N VAL A 270 17.82 -19.81 -4.37
CA VAL A 270 17.64 -18.63 -5.24
C VAL A 270 18.24 -18.82 -6.64
N TRP A 271 19.46 -19.37 -6.72
CA TRP A 271 20.14 -19.64 -7.98
C TRP A 271 19.35 -20.56 -8.93
N ASN A 272 18.64 -21.56 -8.39
CA ASN A 272 17.85 -22.49 -9.21
C ASN A 272 16.66 -21.76 -9.84
N GLU A 273 16.02 -20.87 -9.09
CA GLU A 273 14.91 -20.05 -9.58
C GLU A 273 15.37 -19.03 -10.63
N LEU A 274 16.50 -18.36 -10.40
CA LEU A 274 17.11 -17.50 -11.42
C LEU A 274 17.41 -18.26 -12.71
N LYS A 275 17.95 -19.48 -12.61
CA LYS A 275 18.24 -20.29 -13.80
C LYS A 275 16.98 -20.68 -14.56
N ARG A 276 15.90 -21.04 -13.85
CA ARG A 276 14.58 -21.33 -14.44
C ARG A 276 14.04 -20.14 -15.23
N MET A 277 14.15 -18.93 -14.67
CA MET A 277 13.77 -17.69 -15.34
C MET A 277 14.54 -17.50 -16.67
N HIS A 278 15.87 -17.69 -16.68
CA HIS A 278 16.67 -17.51 -17.90
C HIS A 278 16.35 -18.56 -18.97
N GLN A 279 16.10 -19.81 -18.58
CA GLN A 279 15.74 -20.89 -19.52
C GLN A 279 14.36 -20.72 -20.15
N GLY A 280 13.39 -20.15 -19.42
CA GLY A 280 12.07 -19.81 -19.98
C GLY A 280 12.14 -18.70 -21.04
N VAL A 281 12.98 -17.68 -20.82
CA VAL A 281 13.19 -16.58 -21.78
C VAL A 281 13.84 -17.09 -23.08
N ASP A 282 14.75 -18.05 -22.99
CA ASP A 282 15.36 -18.66 -24.18
C ASP A 282 14.37 -19.52 -24.97
N GLN A 283 13.41 -20.19 -24.32
CA GLN A 283 12.36 -20.96 -24.99
C GLN A 283 11.31 -20.07 -25.68
N GLU A 284 10.88 -18.98 -25.05
CA GLU A 284 9.93 -18.03 -25.66
C GLU A 284 10.53 -17.35 -26.90
N ARG A 285 11.82 -17.00 -26.87
CA ARG A 285 12.53 -16.39 -28.02
C ARG A 285 12.66 -17.34 -29.22
N VAL A 286 12.70 -18.66 -28.99
CA VAL A 286 12.78 -19.67 -30.05
C VAL A 286 11.42 -19.92 -30.72
N CYS A 287 10.31 -19.75 -30.01
CA CYS A 287 8.96 -19.90 -30.58
C CYS A 287 8.45 -18.67 -31.36
N THR A 288 9.09 -17.50 -31.21
CA THR A 288 8.73 -16.26 -31.93
C THR A 288 9.55 -15.97 -33.18
N ARG A 289 10.26 -16.96 -33.74
CA ARG A 289 10.97 -16.88 -35.03
C ARG A 289 10.43 -17.91 -36.00
#